data_AF-A0A932GIW3-F1
#
_entry.id   AF-A0A932GIW3-F1
#
_cell.length_a   1.000
_cell.length_b   1.000
_cell.length_c   1.000
_cell.angle_alpha   90.00
_cell.angle_beta   90.00
_cell.angle_gamma   90.00
#
_symmetry.space_group_name_H-M   'P 1'
#
loop_
_entity.id
_entity.type
_entity.pdbx_description
1 polymer ?
#
loop_
_entity_poly.entity_id
_entity_poly.type
_entity_poly.pdbx_seq_one_letter_code
_entity_poly.pdbx_strand_id
1 'polypeptide(L)'
;MHGADESRPITYDDLRVETVLQAAKIMASSAITAPKSGGQLFLRGSPLFMETVIVHDGATRKRLAAWMRTRGRERKEQIWFRDAAVAEAVDAILFVGLKDWYPPVYDCGACGYATCAEFLEATKALRDASEPFEFKGPQCNLRDIDLGIAVGSAAKTASLLGVDCRCQTRVAVAARKLGLFQADVAVALSLSMTHKSIGFDRRMPEVDFSAADPDPNAPASTRTLPIGAEGGEREGGRHKQQRVTDVRHRKL
;
A
#
# COMPACT_ATOMS: atom_id res chain seq x y z
N MET A 1 32.55 -35.48 21.05
CA MET A 1 31.15 -35.09 21.31
C MET A 1 30.46 -34.94 19.98
N HIS A 2 29.32 -35.60 19.86
CA HIS A 2 28.64 -35.98 18.61
C HIS A 2 28.38 -34.80 17.66
N GLY A 3 28.81 -34.97 16.41
CA GLY A 3 28.29 -34.20 15.29
C GLY A 3 26.80 -34.45 15.20
N ALA A 4 26.02 -33.38 15.37
CA ALA A 4 24.61 -33.40 15.07
C ALA A 4 24.43 -33.60 13.57
N ASP A 5 23.57 -34.54 13.22
CA ASP A 5 23.14 -34.88 11.88
C ASP A 5 22.64 -33.62 11.13
N GLU A 6 23.49 -33.07 10.24
CA GLU A 6 23.17 -31.92 9.38
C GLU A 6 22.23 -32.27 8.21
N SER A 7 21.75 -33.53 8.10
CA SER A 7 21.04 -34.05 6.93
C SER A 7 19.53 -34.27 7.10
N ARG A 8 18.85 -33.46 7.93
CA ARG A 8 17.39 -33.56 8.05
C ARG A 8 16.65 -32.97 6.82
N PRO A 9 15.50 -33.51 6.41
CA PRO A 9 14.64 -32.89 5.42
C PRO A 9 14.22 -31.48 5.86
N ILE A 10 14.32 -30.53 4.93
CA ILE A 10 13.84 -29.16 5.13
C ILE A 10 12.32 -29.16 4.96
N THR A 11 11.60 -28.66 5.95
CA THR A 11 10.14 -28.56 5.92
C THR A 11 9.69 -27.23 5.31
N TYR A 12 8.40 -27.15 4.96
CA TYR A 12 7.80 -25.90 4.50
C TYR A 12 7.92 -24.78 5.55
N ASP A 13 7.68 -25.09 6.83
CA ASP A 13 7.75 -24.11 7.91
C ASP A 13 9.18 -23.64 8.19
N ASP A 14 10.18 -24.50 7.97
CA ASP A 14 11.60 -24.09 8.04
C ASP A 14 11.92 -23.00 7.01
N LEU A 15 11.32 -23.05 5.81
CA LEU A 15 11.65 -22.14 4.71
C LEU A 15 10.82 -20.86 4.70
N ARG A 16 9.54 -20.95 5.04
CA ARG A 16 8.50 -19.98 4.66
C ARG A 16 8.82 -18.54 4.99
N VAL A 17 8.93 -18.21 6.27
CA VAL A 17 9.06 -16.80 6.69
C VAL A 17 10.44 -16.26 6.34
N GLU A 18 11.50 -17.05 6.52
CA GLU A 18 12.87 -16.62 6.25
C GLU A 18 13.10 -16.34 4.76
N THR A 19 12.67 -17.26 3.89
CA THR A 19 12.83 -17.13 2.44
C THR A 19 12.06 -15.92 1.90
N VAL A 20 10.83 -15.71 2.37
CA VAL A 20 10.05 -14.52 1.98
C VAL A 20 10.72 -13.24 2.46
N LEU A 21 11.29 -13.23 3.68
CA LEU A 21 11.99 -12.06 4.19
C LEU A 21 13.28 -11.75 3.42
N GLN A 22 14.04 -12.78 3.03
CA GLN A 22 15.21 -12.63 2.17
C GLN A 22 14.80 -12.08 0.80
N ALA A 23 13.75 -12.62 0.19
CA ALA A 23 13.21 -12.10 -1.06
C ALA A 23 12.78 -10.64 -0.94
N ALA A 24 12.06 -10.27 0.13
CA ALA A 24 11.63 -8.91 0.39
C ALA A 24 12.81 -7.92 0.47
N LYS A 25 13.94 -8.31 1.06
CA LYS A 25 15.16 -7.50 1.11
C LYS A 25 15.76 -7.28 -0.28
N ILE A 26 15.82 -8.32 -1.10
CA ILE A 26 16.30 -8.23 -2.50
C ILE A 26 15.35 -7.38 -3.34
N MET A 27 14.04 -7.53 -3.16
CA MET A 27 13.01 -6.70 -3.79
C MET A 27 13.17 -5.22 -3.41
N ALA A 28 13.39 -4.92 -2.13
CA ALA A 28 13.63 -3.54 -1.66
C ALA A 28 14.89 -2.95 -2.30
N SER A 29 15.97 -3.73 -2.39
CA SER A 29 17.19 -3.33 -3.11
C SER A 29 16.91 -3.05 -4.59
N SER A 30 16.12 -3.90 -5.26
CA SER A 30 15.72 -3.69 -6.65
C SER A 30 14.91 -2.40 -6.84
N ALA A 31 13.95 -2.12 -5.95
CA ALA A 31 13.21 -0.85 -5.96
C ALA A 31 14.13 0.37 -5.78
N ILE A 32 15.07 0.31 -4.83
CA ILE A 32 16.02 1.39 -4.54
C ILE A 32 16.94 1.65 -5.74
N THR A 33 17.33 0.62 -6.48
CA THR A 33 18.27 0.71 -7.61
C THR A 33 17.60 0.89 -8.96
N ALA A 34 16.27 0.79 -9.02
CA ALA A 34 15.50 0.98 -10.25
C ALA A 34 15.82 2.31 -10.94
N PRO A 35 15.77 2.40 -12.28
CA PRO A 35 16.07 3.64 -13.00
C PRO A 35 15.02 4.72 -12.67
N LYS A 36 15.49 5.96 -12.48
CA LYS A 36 14.65 7.10 -12.04
C LYS A 36 15.07 8.37 -12.75
N SER A 37 14.11 9.27 -12.90
CA SER A 37 14.28 10.57 -13.54
C SER A 37 15.42 11.36 -12.88
N GLY A 38 16.28 11.95 -13.71
CA GLY A 38 17.37 12.83 -13.29
C GLY A 38 18.72 12.16 -13.03
N GLY A 39 18.81 10.82 -12.99
CA GLY A 39 20.04 10.14 -12.54
C GLY A 39 20.47 10.56 -11.13
N GLN A 40 19.52 11.08 -10.35
CA GLN A 40 19.77 11.86 -9.13
C GLN A 40 20.10 11.01 -7.91
N LEU A 41 19.95 9.68 -7.99
CA LEU A 41 20.36 8.83 -6.89
C LEU A 41 21.88 8.63 -6.91
N PHE A 42 22.50 9.08 -5.81
CA PHE A 42 23.88 8.85 -5.39
C PHE A 42 24.98 9.71 -6.01
N LEU A 43 24.91 10.11 -7.29
CA LEU A 43 26.06 10.78 -7.93
C LEU A 43 26.23 12.27 -7.61
N ARG A 44 25.20 12.95 -7.09
CA ARG A 44 25.24 14.40 -6.77
C ARG A 44 24.90 14.75 -5.31
N GLY A 45 24.87 13.75 -4.42
CA GLY A 45 24.53 13.97 -3.00
C GLY A 45 23.08 14.37 -2.74
N SER A 46 22.18 14.21 -3.71
CA SER A 46 20.75 14.45 -3.49
C SER A 46 20.16 13.43 -2.49
N PRO A 47 19.27 13.86 -1.59
CA PRO A 47 18.70 12.98 -0.57
C PRO A 47 17.84 11.88 -1.21
N LEU A 48 17.74 10.75 -0.52
CA LEU A 48 16.89 9.65 -0.93
C LEU A 48 15.42 10.08 -0.83
N PHE A 49 14.70 10.07 -1.95
CA PHE A 49 13.27 10.43 -1.99
C PHE A 49 12.32 9.23 -1.99
N MET A 50 12.85 8.02 -1.74
CA MET A 50 12.05 6.81 -1.64
C MET A 50 12.29 6.11 -0.31
N GLU A 51 11.21 5.68 0.31
CA GLU A 51 11.25 4.89 1.53
C GLU A 51 10.82 3.46 1.23
N THR A 52 11.51 2.49 1.86
CA THR A 52 11.09 1.09 1.86
C THR A 52 10.99 0.57 3.28
N VAL A 53 9.92 -0.17 3.58
CA VAL A 53 9.71 -0.79 4.90
C VAL A 53 9.21 -2.21 4.69
N ILE A 54 9.72 -3.16 5.46
CA ILE A 54 9.26 -4.56 5.44
C ILE A 54 8.55 -4.87 6.76
N VAL A 55 7.32 -5.35 6.68
CA VAL A 55 6.56 -5.86 7.82
C VAL A 55 6.37 -7.36 7.66
N HIS A 56 6.86 -8.15 8.63
CA HIS A 56 6.74 -9.61 8.63
C HIS A 56 6.23 -10.18 9.96
N ASP A 57 6.08 -9.36 10.99
CA ASP A 57 5.53 -9.80 12.27
C ASP A 57 3.99 -9.84 12.22
N GLY A 58 3.41 -10.88 12.80
CA GLY A 58 1.96 -11.10 12.77
C GLY A 58 1.17 -10.03 13.53
N ALA A 59 1.74 -9.44 14.58
CA ALA A 59 1.07 -8.42 15.39
C ALA A 59 0.83 -7.13 14.58
N THR A 60 1.84 -6.67 13.83
CA THR A 60 1.73 -5.49 12.98
C THR A 60 0.82 -5.76 11.78
N ARG A 61 0.87 -6.95 11.16
CA ARG A 61 -0.08 -7.32 10.09
C ARG A 61 -1.53 -7.31 10.55
N LYS A 62 -1.82 -7.80 11.77
CA LYS A 62 -3.16 -7.71 12.38
C LYS A 62 -3.58 -6.26 12.62
N ARG A 63 -2.67 -5.40 13.11
CA ARG A 63 -2.94 -3.96 13.30
C ARG A 63 -3.28 -3.26 11.97
N LEU A 64 -2.54 -3.57 10.90
CA LEU A 64 -2.82 -3.07 9.55
C LEU A 64 -4.21 -3.48 9.08
N ALA A 65 -4.55 -4.76 9.22
CA ALA A 65 -5.85 -5.29 8.82
C ALA A 65 -7.00 -4.71 9.65
N ALA A 66 -6.84 -4.57 10.97
CA ALA A 66 -7.83 -3.93 11.83
C ALA A 66 -8.12 -2.49 11.37
N TRP A 67 -7.07 -1.68 11.12
CA TRP A 67 -7.23 -0.33 10.58
C TRP A 67 -7.97 -0.33 9.23
N MET A 68 -7.65 -1.27 8.34
CA MET A 68 -8.31 -1.39 7.04
C MET A 68 -9.78 -1.76 7.16
N ARG A 69 -10.16 -2.60 8.12
CA ARG A 69 -11.58 -2.93 8.40
C ARG A 69 -12.34 -1.71 8.90
N THR A 70 -11.76 -0.96 9.85
CA THR A 70 -12.32 0.33 10.29
C THR A 70 -12.52 1.27 9.10
N ARG A 71 -11.52 1.39 8.22
CA ARG A 71 -11.64 2.21 7.01
C ARG A 71 -12.76 1.72 6.08
N GLY A 72 -12.86 0.41 5.91
CA GLY A 72 -13.91 -0.24 5.13
C GLY A 72 -15.31 0.08 5.65
N ARG A 73 -15.51 0.15 6.97
CA ARG A 73 -16.77 0.57 7.59
C ARG A 73 -17.09 2.04 7.31
N GLU A 74 -16.11 2.93 7.52
CA GLU A 74 -16.26 4.37 7.22
C GLU A 74 -16.62 4.62 5.74
N ARG A 75 -16.07 3.80 4.83
CA ARG A 75 -16.32 3.86 3.38
C ARG A 75 -17.58 3.12 2.92
N LYS A 76 -18.09 2.18 3.72
CA LYS A 76 -19.10 1.18 3.33
C LYS A 76 -18.68 0.35 2.11
N GLU A 77 -17.43 -0.09 2.08
CA GLU A 77 -16.83 -0.77 0.93
C GLU A 77 -16.26 -2.15 1.33
N GLN A 78 -16.81 -3.24 0.78
CA GLN A 78 -16.41 -4.63 1.11
C GLN A 78 -14.97 -4.96 0.74
N ILE A 79 -14.41 -4.28 -0.28
CA ILE A 79 -13.07 -4.55 -0.79
C ILE A 79 -11.97 -4.32 0.26
N TRP A 80 -12.20 -3.42 1.21
CA TRP A 80 -11.28 -3.17 2.33
C TRP A 80 -11.17 -4.37 3.26
N PHE A 81 -12.26 -5.10 3.49
CA PHE A 81 -12.29 -6.29 4.34
C PHE A 81 -11.58 -7.47 3.67
N ARG A 82 -11.80 -7.64 2.36
CA ARG A 82 -11.07 -8.64 1.57
C ARG A 82 -9.56 -8.38 1.64
N ASP A 83 -9.16 -7.13 1.39
CA ASP A 83 -7.74 -6.77 1.37
C ASP A 83 -7.12 -6.82 2.78
N ALA A 84 -7.88 -6.51 3.84
CA ALA A 84 -7.45 -6.68 5.23
C ALA A 84 -7.15 -8.15 5.56
N ALA A 85 -8.03 -9.05 5.13
CA ALA A 85 -7.86 -10.47 5.34
C ALA A 85 -6.68 -11.05 4.52
N VAL A 86 -6.34 -10.45 3.38
CA VAL A 86 -5.08 -10.73 2.66
C VAL A 86 -3.88 -10.27 3.48
N ALA A 87 -3.89 -9.03 3.97
CA ALA A 87 -2.80 -8.45 4.75
C ALA A 87 -2.46 -9.26 6.02
N GLU A 88 -3.44 -9.92 6.63
CA GLU A 88 -3.20 -10.83 7.76
C GLU A 88 -2.55 -12.17 7.37
N ALA A 89 -2.93 -12.70 6.21
CA ALA A 89 -2.58 -14.07 5.81
C ALA A 89 -1.23 -14.19 5.10
N VAL A 90 -0.73 -13.09 4.54
CA VAL A 90 0.56 -13.02 3.86
C VAL A 90 1.72 -13.18 4.83
N ASP A 91 2.90 -13.54 4.31
CA ASP A 91 4.09 -13.83 5.11
C ASP A 91 4.90 -12.58 5.39
N ALA A 92 4.94 -11.65 4.44
CA ALA A 92 5.51 -10.32 4.61
C ALA A 92 4.82 -9.30 3.69
N ILE A 93 5.04 -8.02 3.98
CA ILE A 93 4.59 -6.90 3.15
C ILE A 93 5.76 -5.95 2.99
N LEU A 94 6.15 -5.68 1.74
CA LEU A 94 7.13 -4.63 1.40
C LEU A 94 6.38 -3.36 0.99
N PHE A 95 6.61 -2.25 1.69
CA PHE A 95 6.12 -0.93 1.31
C PHE A 95 7.19 -0.20 0.50
N VAL A 96 6.78 0.46 -0.59
CA VAL A 96 7.63 1.33 -1.42
C VAL A 96 6.85 2.61 -1.69
N GLY A 97 7.48 3.77 -1.53
CA GLY A 97 6.77 5.04 -1.60
C GLY A 97 7.69 6.26 -1.70
N LEU A 98 7.10 7.38 -2.08
CA LEU A 98 7.78 8.67 -2.21
C LEU A 98 7.78 9.41 -0.87
N LYS A 99 8.96 9.71 -0.33
CA LYS A 99 9.13 10.43 0.93
C LYS A 99 10.06 11.61 0.71
N ASP A 100 9.70 12.77 1.25
CA ASP A 100 10.49 14.01 1.12
C ASP A 100 10.94 14.27 -0.32
N TRP A 101 10.03 13.98 -1.25
CA TRP A 101 10.36 13.93 -2.65
C TRP A 101 10.53 15.34 -3.21
N TYR A 102 11.36 15.44 -4.24
CA TYR A 102 11.61 16.67 -4.99
C TYR A 102 11.54 16.37 -6.48
N PRO A 103 11.07 17.29 -7.34
CA PRO A 103 11.01 17.05 -8.77
C PRO A 103 12.42 16.92 -9.37
N PRO A 104 12.57 16.27 -10.54
CA PRO A 104 13.87 16.16 -11.21
C PRO A 104 14.40 17.50 -11.76
N VAL A 105 13.61 18.58 -11.69
CA VAL A 105 13.95 19.95 -12.16
C VAL A 105 14.18 19.99 -13.67
N TYR A 106 13.25 19.40 -14.42
CA TYR A 106 13.25 19.41 -15.88
C TYR A 106 12.40 20.52 -16.49
N ASP A 107 11.55 21.17 -15.69
CA ASP A 107 10.56 22.15 -16.16
C ASP A 107 9.76 21.64 -17.36
N CYS A 108 9.40 20.35 -17.29
CA CYS A 108 8.86 19.59 -18.42
C CYS A 108 7.36 19.83 -18.71
N GLY A 109 6.65 20.58 -17.87
CA GLY A 109 5.22 20.81 -18.07
C GLY A 109 4.27 19.64 -17.77
N ALA A 110 4.78 18.42 -17.49
CA ALA A 110 3.94 17.23 -17.38
C ALA A 110 2.85 17.31 -16.28
N CYS A 111 3.10 18.07 -15.21
CA CYS A 111 2.15 18.33 -14.13
C CYS A 111 1.23 19.54 -14.36
N GLY A 112 1.34 20.19 -15.52
CA GLY A 112 0.54 21.36 -15.93
C GLY A 112 1.15 22.73 -15.60
N TYR A 113 2.27 22.79 -14.87
CA TYR A 113 2.98 24.04 -14.54
C TYR A 113 4.22 24.23 -15.41
N ALA A 114 4.59 25.48 -15.71
CA ALA A 114 5.71 25.78 -16.58
C ALA A 114 7.06 25.40 -15.95
N THR A 115 7.20 25.57 -14.63
CA THR A 115 8.42 25.19 -13.90
C THR A 115 8.14 24.30 -12.69
N CYS A 116 9.14 23.52 -12.30
CA CYS A 116 9.11 22.70 -11.09
C CYS A 116 8.98 23.56 -9.83
N ALA A 117 9.60 24.74 -9.81
CA ALA A 117 9.49 25.68 -8.70
C ALA A 117 8.07 26.24 -8.57
N GLU A 118 7.46 26.63 -9.70
CA GLU A 118 6.07 27.08 -9.75
C GLU A 118 5.11 25.99 -9.24
N PHE A 119 5.26 24.75 -9.72
CA PHE A 119 4.48 23.62 -9.23
C PHE A 119 4.61 23.48 -7.71
N LEU A 120 5.84 23.49 -7.18
CA LEU A 120 6.06 23.28 -5.74
C LEU A 120 5.41 24.38 -4.90
N GLU A 121 5.52 25.64 -5.31
CA GLU A 121 4.92 26.77 -4.60
C GLU A 121 3.39 26.74 -4.69
N ALA A 122 2.84 26.68 -5.90
CA ALA A 122 1.40 26.74 -6.16
C ALA A 122 0.62 25.59 -5.49
N THR A 123 1.25 24.42 -5.35
CA THR A 123 0.59 23.23 -4.79
C THR A 123 0.89 22.99 -3.32
N LYS A 124 1.69 23.85 -2.66
CA LYS A 124 2.07 23.68 -1.24
C LYS A 124 0.85 23.60 -0.32
N ALA A 125 -0.06 24.56 -0.42
CA ALA A 125 -1.28 24.57 0.39
C ALA A 125 -2.19 23.36 0.11
N LEU A 126 -2.24 22.89 -1.14
CA LEU A 126 -3.00 21.69 -1.50
C LEU A 126 -2.39 20.42 -0.89
N ARG A 127 -1.05 20.29 -0.94
CA ARG A 127 -0.33 19.19 -0.29
C ARG A 127 -0.59 19.17 1.20
N ASP A 128 -0.49 20.31 1.88
CA ASP A 128 -0.72 20.38 3.33
C ASP A 128 -2.17 20.05 3.69
N ALA A 129 -3.14 20.58 2.92
CA ALA A 129 -4.56 20.27 3.09
C ALA A 129 -4.93 18.82 2.76
N SER A 130 -4.07 18.08 2.05
CA SER A 130 -4.31 16.68 1.68
C SER A 130 -3.90 15.66 2.74
N GLU A 131 -3.19 16.09 3.80
CA GLU A 131 -2.71 15.18 4.86
C GLU A 131 -3.82 14.28 5.44
N PRO A 132 -5.05 14.77 5.72
CA PRO A 132 -6.13 13.94 6.25
C PRO A 132 -6.66 12.89 5.27
N PHE A 133 -6.32 12.95 3.97
CA PHE A 133 -6.69 11.93 3.00
C PHE A 133 -5.78 10.70 3.09
N GLU A 134 -6.09 9.68 2.28
CA GLU A 134 -5.38 8.40 2.25
C GLU A 134 -3.92 8.56 1.80
N PHE A 135 -3.67 9.47 0.87
CA PHE A 135 -2.34 9.89 0.40
C PHE A 135 -2.25 11.40 0.36
N LYS A 136 -1.02 11.91 0.44
CA LYS A 136 -0.71 13.34 0.32
C LYS A 136 -0.41 13.67 -1.15
N GLY A 137 -0.92 14.77 -1.66
CA GLY A 137 -0.70 15.20 -3.04
C GLY A 137 -1.12 16.65 -3.29
N PRO A 138 -0.82 17.22 -4.47
CA PRO A 138 -0.36 16.55 -5.68
C PRO A 138 1.12 16.16 -5.66
N GLN A 139 1.43 15.14 -6.46
CA GLN A 139 2.77 14.60 -6.70
C GLN A 139 3.28 15.04 -8.06
N CYS A 140 4.61 15.02 -8.28
CA CYS A 140 5.16 15.21 -9.61
C CYS A 140 4.93 13.94 -10.44
N ASN A 141 4.36 14.08 -11.64
CA ASN A 141 4.08 12.94 -12.53
C ASN A 141 5.33 12.06 -12.79
N LEU A 142 6.51 12.66 -12.92
CA LEU A 142 7.75 11.91 -13.13
C LEU A 142 8.15 11.11 -11.88
N ARG A 143 7.84 11.61 -10.67
CA ARG A 143 8.07 10.84 -9.44
C ARG A 143 7.06 9.71 -9.25
N ASP A 144 5.82 9.90 -9.67
CA ASP A 144 4.85 8.80 -9.72
C ASP A 144 5.29 7.70 -10.69
N ILE A 145 5.87 8.08 -11.84
CA ILE A 145 6.48 7.13 -12.78
C ILE A 145 7.69 6.43 -12.14
N ASP A 146 8.59 7.18 -11.49
CA ASP A 146 9.74 6.60 -10.79
C ASP A 146 9.30 5.58 -9.71
N LEU A 147 8.24 5.89 -8.96
CA LEU A 147 7.62 4.98 -8.00
C LEU A 147 7.07 3.73 -8.69
N GLY A 148 6.35 3.90 -9.82
CA GLY A 148 5.83 2.79 -10.62
C GLY A 148 6.94 1.87 -11.13
N ILE A 149 8.06 2.43 -11.60
CA ILE A 149 9.24 1.68 -12.03
C ILE A 149 9.84 0.91 -10.84
N ALA A 150 10.02 1.56 -9.69
CA ALA A 150 10.55 0.92 -8.48
C ALA A 150 9.68 -0.26 -8.01
N VAL A 151 8.35 -0.08 -7.98
CA VAL A 151 7.38 -1.12 -7.65
C VAL A 151 7.42 -2.25 -8.68
N GLY A 152 7.50 -1.92 -9.97
CA GLY A 152 7.60 -2.89 -11.06
C GLY A 152 8.89 -3.72 -10.97
N SER A 153 10.02 -3.08 -10.66
CA SER A 153 11.30 -3.76 -10.42
C SER A 153 11.21 -4.73 -9.24
N ALA A 154 10.66 -4.30 -8.09
CA ALA A 154 10.44 -5.18 -6.94
C ALA A 154 9.50 -6.36 -7.27
N ALA A 155 8.38 -6.11 -7.95
CA ALA A 155 7.44 -7.15 -8.34
C ALA A 155 8.09 -8.16 -9.31
N LYS A 156 8.91 -7.69 -10.26
CA LYS A 156 9.68 -8.55 -11.14
C LYS A 156 10.68 -9.41 -10.36
N THR A 157 11.37 -8.84 -9.38
CA THR A 157 12.29 -9.57 -8.50
C THR A 157 11.56 -10.67 -7.73
N ALA A 158 10.37 -10.41 -7.18
CA ALA A 158 9.57 -11.44 -6.51
C ALA A 158 9.30 -12.63 -7.45
N SER A 159 8.89 -12.35 -8.68
CA SER A 159 8.65 -13.36 -9.71
C SER A 159 9.91 -14.16 -10.06
N LEU A 160 11.08 -13.51 -10.14
CA LEU A 160 12.35 -14.20 -10.39
C LEU A 160 12.77 -15.12 -9.23
N LEU A 161 12.39 -14.75 -8.00
CA LEU A 161 12.66 -15.53 -6.78
C LEU A 161 11.56 -16.56 -6.46
N GLY A 162 10.52 -16.67 -7.30
CA GLY A 162 9.43 -17.62 -7.10
C GLY A 162 8.50 -17.29 -5.92
N VAL A 163 8.44 -16.03 -5.48
CA VAL A 163 7.57 -15.58 -4.38
C VAL A 163 6.29 -14.96 -4.96
N ASP A 164 5.12 -15.38 -4.45
CA ASP A 164 3.84 -14.79 -4.84
C ASP A 164 3.78 -13.34 -4.34
N CYS A 165 3.39 -12.43 -5.23
CA CYS A 165 3.47 -11.00 -4.99
C CYS A 165 2.26 -10.27 -5.55
N ARG A 166 1.62 -9.43 -4.72
CA ARG A 166 0.49 -8.60 -5.12
C ARG A 166 0.68 -7.14 -4.71
N CYS A 167 0.59 -6.24 -5.69
CA CYS A 167 0.58 -4.80 -5.43
C CYS A 167 -0.77 -4.35 -4.84
N GLN A 168 -0.74 -3.63 -3.71
CA GLN A 168 -1.92 -3.16 -2.98
C GLN A 168 -1.67 -1.77 -2.41
N THR A 169 -2.57 -0.82 -2.67
CA THR A 169 -2.48 0.54 -2.14
C THR A 169 -3.16 0.67 -0.78
N ARG A 170 -4.27 -0.04 -0.52
CA ARG A 170 -5.04 0.10 0.74
C ARG A 170 -4.23 -0.23 2.00
N VAL A 171 -3.41 -1.29 1.95
CA VAL A 171 -2.54 -1.64 3.10
C VAL A 171 -1.38 -0.65 3.23
N ALA A 172 -0.93 -0.04 2.13
CA ALA A 172 0.06 1.05 2.17
C ALA A 172 -0.52 2.30 2.86
N VAL A 173 -1.79 2.64 2.58
CA VAL A 173 -2.52 3.69 3.31
C VAL A 173 -2.58 3.38 4.81
N ALA A 174 -2.92 2.14 5.17
CA ALA A 174 -2.97 1.72 6.56
C ALA A 174 -1.61 1.89 7.26
N ALA A 175 -0.53 1.45 6.62
CA ALA A 175 0.83 1.62 7.15
C ALA A 175 1.20 3.09 7.33
N ARG A 176 0.84 3.95 6.37
CA ARG A 176 1.02 5.41 6.46
C ARG A 176 0.27 6.00 7.65
N LYS A 177 -1.03 5.71 7.76
CA LYS A 177 -1.89 6.26 8.82
C LYS A 177 -1.60 5.71 10.21
N LEU A 178 -0.94 4.55 10.30
CA LEU A 178 -0.41 4.01 11.56
C LEU A 178 1.01 4.50 11.89
N GLY A 179 1.62 5.33 11.04
CA GLY A 179 2.97 5.87 11.25
C GLY A 179 4.11 4.89 11.01
N LEU A 180 3.83 3.72 10.43
CA LEU A 180 4.83 2.70 10.09
C LEU A 180 5.62 3.05 8.82
N PHE A 181 5.07 3.95 8.02
CA PHE A 181 5.56 4.35 6.71
C PHE A 181 5.28 5.84 6.52
N GLN A 182 6.27 6.64 6.13
CA GLN A 182 6.19 8.11 6.10
C GLN A 182 6.07 8.67 4.68
N ALA A 183 5.92 7.81 3.67
CA ALA A 183 5.74 8.25 2.30
C ALA A 183 4.41 8.99 2.09
N ASP A 184 4.42 10.01 1.23
CA ASP A 184 3.25 10.76 0.80
C ASP A 184 2.31 9.91 -0.07
N VAL A 185 2.89 9.11 -0.97
CA VAL A 185 2.21 8.14 -1.83
C VAL A 185 2.98 6.83 -1.84
N ALA A 186 2.26 5.71 -1.84
CA ALA A 186 2.84 4.40 -1.57
C ALA A 186 2.11 3.27 -2.27
N VAL A 187 2.87 2.21 -2.55
CA VAL A 187 2.35 0.90 -2.94
C VAL A 187 2.97 -0.15 -2.03
N ALA A 188 2.14 -1.08 -1.55
CA ALA A 188 2.62 -2.26 -0.85
C ALA A 188 2.68 -3.45 -1.80
N LEU A 189 3.68 -4.30 -1.62
CA LEU A 189 3.80 -5.61 -2.25
C LEU A 189 3.61 -6.66 -1.16
N SER A 190 2.45 -7.29 -1.16
CA SER A 190 2.12 -8.39 -0.26
C SER A 190 2.75 -9.67 -0.77
N LEU A 191 3.51 -10.36 0.09
CA LEU A 191 4.37 -11.48 -0.25
C LEU A 191 3.95 -12.76 0.47
N SER A 192 3.88 -13.85 -0.28
CA SER A 192 3.60 -15.16 0.31
C SER A 192 4.32 -16.29 -0.38
N MET A 193 4.70 -17.29 0.40
CA MET A 193 5.17 -18.58 -0.07
C MET A 193 4.11 -19.61 0.30
N THR A 194 3.05 -19.72 -0.50
CA THR A 194 1.93 -20.66 -0.26
C THR A 194 1.66 -21.49 -1.51
N HIS A 195 1.12 -22.70 -1.35
CA HIS A 195 0.78 -23.57 -2.50
C HIS A 195 -0.26 -22.97 -3.45
N LYS A 196 -1.05 -22.01 -2.97
CA LYS A 196 -2.02 -21.24 -3.75
C LYS A 196 -1.93 -19.77 -3.36
N SER A 197 -1.98 -18.87 -4.35
CA SER A 197 -1.95 -17.43 -4.08
C SER A 197 -3.10 -17.04 -3.15
N ILE A 198 -2.77 -16.29 -2.10
CA ILE A 198 -3.70 -15.90 -1.03
C ILE A 198 -4.87 -15.06 -1.57
N GLY A 199 -4.65 -14.29 -2.63
CA GLY A 199 -5.66 -13.41 -3.22
C GLY A 199 -6.58 -14.07 -4.25
N PHE A 200 -6.27 -15.28 -4.73
CA PHE A 200 -6.95 -15.87 -5.88
C PHE A 200 -8.39 -16.30 -5.59
N ASP A 201 -8.64 -16.98 -4.47
CA ASP A 201 -9.99 -17.49 -4.11
C ASP A 201 -10.80 -16.56 -3.19
N ARG A 202 -10.21 -15.44 -2.72
CA ARG A 202 -10.86 -14.59 -1.74
C ARG A 202 -11.99 -13.79 -2.37
N ARG A 203 -13.21 -14.34 -2.25
CA ARG A 203 -14.46 -13.65 -2.60
C ARG A 203 -14.66 -12.40 -1.75
N MET A 204 -15.46 -11.47 -2.24
CA MET A 204 -15.89 -10.33 -1.43
C MET A 204 -16.70 -10.85 -0.24
N PRO A 205 -16.36 -10.44 1.00
CA PRO A 205 -17.12 -10.85 2.17
C PRO A 205 -18.46 -10.15 2.22
N GLU A 206 -19.49 -10.83 2.71
CA GLU A 206 -20.72 -10.18 3.17
C GLU A 206 -20.40 -9.44 4.48
N VAL A 207 -20.67 -8.13 4.51
CA VAL A 207 -20.35 -7.28 5.65
C VAL A 207 -21.61 -6.50 6.03
N ASP A 208 -22.06 -6.70 7.27
CA ASP A 208 -23.05 -5.82 7.86
C ASP A 208 -22.37 -4.53 8.33
N PHE A 209 -22.58 -3.46 7.56
CA PHE A 209 -22.07 -2.11 7.87
C PHE A 209 -22.89 -1.38 8.94
N SER A 210 -24.07 -1.90 9.32
CA SER A 210 -24.90 -1.34 10.38
C SER A 210 -24.49 -1.82 11.77
N ALA A 211 -23.86 -3.00 11.83
CA ALA A 211 -23.31 -3.55 13.06
C ALA A 211 -22.03 -2.83 13.51
N ALA A 212 -21.83 -2.78 14.83
CA ALA A 212 -20.57 -2.34 15.43
C ALA A 212 -19.39 -3.21 14.95
N ASP A 213 -18.17 -2.66 15.02
CA ASP A 213 -16.98 -3.43 14.67
C ASP A 213 -16.81 -4.61 15.65
N PRO A 214 -16.78 -5.87 15.16
CA PRO A 214 -16.63 -7.03 16.04
C PRO A 214 -15.20 -7.18 16.59
N ASP A 215 -14.21 -6.48 16.05
CA ASP A 215 -12.85 -6.51 16.58
C ASP A 215 -12.71 -5.48 17.73
N PRO A 216 -12.55 -5.93 19.00
CA PRO A 216 -12.43 -5.03 20.14
C PRO A 216 -11.14 -4.20 20.12
N ASN A 217 -10.15 -4.56 19.29
CA ASN A 217 -8.91 -3.83 19.13
C ASN A 217 -8.92 -2.90 17.91
N ALA A 218 -10.03 -2.84 17.16
CA ALA A 218 -10.16 -1.92 16.04
C ALA A 218 -10.08 -0.47 16.55
N PRO A 219 -9.38 0.42 15.85
CA PRO A 219 -9.41 1.84 16.19
C PRO A 219 -10.84 2.38 16.04
N ALA A 220 -11.25 3.26 16.96
CA ALA A 220 -12.59 3.86 16.92
C ALA A 220 -12.85 4.69 15.64
N SER A 221 -11.79 5.27 15.06
CA SER A 221 -11.81 5.90 13.73
C SER A 221 -10.42 5.87 13.13
N THR A 222 -10.35 5.88 11.80
CA THR A 222 -9.09 6.01 11.07
C THR A 222 -8.55 7.43 11.03
N ARG A 223 -9.35 8.42 11.46
CA ARG A 223 -9.06 9.87 11.35
C ARG A 223 -8.68 10.29 9.92
N THR A 224 -9.16 9.52 8.93
CA THR A 224 -8.95 9.79 7.51
C THR A 224 -10.25 10.32 6.93
N LEU A 225 -10.22 11.47 6.25
CA LEU A 225 -11.45 12.04 5.71
C LEU A 225 -12.06 11.07 4.67
N PRO A 226 -13.35 10.68 4.82
CA PRO A 226 -14.04 9.87 3.82
C PRO A 226 -14.32 10.72 2.58
N ILE A 227 -13.90 10.24 1.41
CA ILE A 227 -14.34 10.85 0.14
C ILE A 227 -15.79 10.42 -0.06
N GLY A 228 -16.72 11.37 -0.03
CA GLY A 228 -18.16 11.14 -0.25
C GLY A 228 -18.97 10.81 1.00
N ALA A 229 -18.54 11.16 2.21
CA ALA A 229 -19.46 11.22 3.35
C ALA A 229 -20.23 12.55 3.36
N GLU A 230 -21.50 12.51 3.79
CA GLU A 230 -22.28 13.72 4.09
C GLU A 230 -21.52 14.56 5.12
N GLY A 231 -21.32 15.86 4.82
CA GLY A 231 -20.60 16.80 5.69
C GLY A 231 -19.07 16.89 5.50
N GLY A 232 -18.48 16.18 4.52
CA GLY A 232 -17.08 16.41 4.15
C GLY A 232 -16.91 17.69 3.33
N GLU A 233 -15.96 18.57 3.68
CA GLU A 233 -15.67 19.85 2.98
C GLU A 233 -15.38 19.71 1.48
N ARG A 234 -15.08 18.50 1.02
CA ARG A 234 -14.94 18.16 -0.40
C ARG A 234 -15.89 17.02 -0.73
N GLU A 235 -17.02 17.35 -1.34
CA GLU A 235 -17.99 16.38 -1.87
C GLU A 235 -17.36 15.57 -3.02
N GLY A 236 -16.55 14.57 -2.70
CA GLY A 236 -16.11 13.60 -3.69
C GLY A 236 -17.18 12.54 -3.86
N GLY A 237 -17.87 12.58 -5.01
CA GLY A 237 -19.09 11.82 -5.26
C GLY A 237 -19.01 10.35 -4.84
N ARG A 238 -19.90 9.92 -3.94
CA ARG A 238 -20.30 8.51 -3.89
C ARG A 238 -20.69 8.11 -5.30
N HIS A 239 -20.10 7.02 -5.82
CA HIS A 239 -20.59 6.39 -7.04
C HIS A 239 -22.12 6.25 -6.93
N LYS A 240 -22.86 7.01 -7.74
CA LYS A 240 -24.34 6.90 -7.86
C LYS A 240 -24.78 5.48 -8.25
N GLN A 241 -23.85 4.60 -8.65
CA GLN A 241 -24.10 3.23 -9.10
C GLN A 241 -24.38 2.20 -8.00
N GLN A 242 -24.10 2.46 -6.72
CA GLN A 242 -24.41 1.48 -5.65
C GLN A 242 -25.83 1.62 -5.07
N ARG A 243 -26.71 2.48 -5.64
CA ARG A 243 -28.14 2.53 -5.28
C ARG A 243 -29.01 1.45 -5.94
N VAL A 244 -28.44 0.51 -6.69
CA VAL A 244 -29.20 -0.56 -7.34
C VAL A 244 -29.02 -1.86 -6.56
N THR A 245 -29.69 -1.98 -5.42
CA THR A 245 -30.17 -3.26 -4.86
C THR A 245 -31.21 -2.98 -3.77
N ASP A 246 -32.29 -2.29 -4.13
CA ASP A 246 -33.49 -2.29 -3.29
C ASP A 246 -34.78 -2.17 -4.12
N VAL A 247 -34.86 -2.95 -5.19
CA VAL A 247 -36.14 -3.29 -5.83
C VAL A 247 -36.27 -4.81 -5.82
N ARG A 248 -36.55 -5.35 -4.63
CA ARG A 248 -37.22 -6.66 -4.53
C ARG A 248 -38.64 -6.51 -5.07
N HIS A 249 -39.07 -7.52 -5.83
CA HIS A 249 -40.46 -7.92 -6.07
C HIS A 249 -41.41 -6.87 -6.67
N ARG A 250 -41.54 -6.89 -7.99
CA ARG A 250 -42.89 -6.88 -8.60
C ARG A 250 -43.08 -8.14 -9.40
N LYS A 251 -44.00 -8.97 -8.90
CA LYS A 251 -44.68 -10.03 -9.64
C LYS A 251 -45.17 -9.46 -10.98
N LEU A 252 -44.96 -10.21 -12.06
CA LEU A 252 -45.99 -10.73 -12.97
C LEU A 252 -45.39 -11.93 -13.69
#